data_AF-A0A0C1RIT7-F1
#
_entry.id   AF-A0A0C1RIT7-F1
#
_cell.length_a   1.000
_cell.length_b   1.000
_cell.length_c   1.000
_cell.angle_alpha   90.00
_cell.angle_beta   90.00
_cell.angle_gamma   90.00
#
_symmetry.space_group_name_H-M   'P 1'
#
loop_
_entity.id
_entity.type
_entity.pdbx_description
1 polymer ?
#
loop_
_entity_poly.entity_id
_entity_poly.type
_entity_poly.pdbx_seq_one_letter_code
_entity_poly.pdbx_strand_id
1 'polypeptide(L)'
;MRKRNLRRKRQGYLLAIIIALGISGLSLYIIFITDIIRARIIDSNNLEKAFEIQREKQLYDPNFVPKVVIQRGRESEKGFDLKCLTWSTNKVVSGWTRDKRDSDFFIDYYVPPKKDAIICVSPALATALTAATSKPFVYEAYPTDYGVRIRIIIGASEVREMCQRLTGDINCANFFLSKEATVRYEP
;
A
#
# COMPACT_ATOMS: atom_id res chain seq x y z
N MET A 1 1.76 5.56 -59.35
CA MET A 1 2.00 4.60 -58.23
C MET A 1 2.70 5.20 -57.00
N ARG A 2 3.56 6.23 -57.12
CA ARG A 2 4.35 6.83 -56.02
C ARG A 2 3.54 7.31 -54.79
N LYS A 3 2.34 7.89 -54.98
CA LYS A 3 1.47 8.39 -53.89
C LYS A 3 0.87 7.30 -52.99
N ARG A 4 0.58 6.09 -53.52
CA ARG A 4 0.03 4.97 -52.71
C ARG A 4 1.06 4.43 -51.71
N ASN A 5 2.34 4.34 -52.10
CA ASN A 5 3.43 3.91 -51.21
C ASN A 5 3.69 4.91 -50.08
N LEU A 6 3.61 6.22 -50.33
CA LEU A 6 3.75 7.26 -49.28
C LEU A 6 2.62 7.21 -48.24
N ARG A 7 1.37 6.96 -48.67
CA ARG A 7 0.21 6.80 -47.76
C ARG A 7 0.35 5.55 -46.89
N ARG A 8 0.74 4.42 -47.48
CA ARG A 8 0.98 3.15 -46.76
C ARG A 8 2.13 3.27 -45.75
N LYS A 9 3.21 3.96 -46.11
CA LYS A 9 4.36 4.21 -45.21
C LYS A 9 3.97 5.11 -44.03
N ARG A 10 3.22 6.20 -44.27
CA ARG A 10 2.68 7.06 -43.19
C ARG A 10 1.71 6.31 -42.26
N GLN A 11 0.84 5.46 -42.80
CA GLN A 11 -0.05 4.61 -41.99
C GLN A 11 0.73 3.61 -41.13
N GLY A 12 1.81 3.01 -41.65
CA GLY A 12 2.70 2.13 -40.88
C GLY A 12 3.42 2.83 -39.74
N TYR A 13 3.93 4.07 -39.97
CA TYR A 13 4.54 4.88 -38.91
C TYR A 13 3.52 5.27 -37.83
N LEU A 14 2.30 5.66 -38.22
CA LEU A 14 1.24 5.99 -37.26
C LEU A 14 0.88 4.78 -36.39
N LEU A 15 0.74 3.61 -37.00
CA LEU A 15 0.47 2.36 -36.28
C LEU A 15 1.60 2.01 -35.30
N ALA A 16 2.87 2.16 -35.73
CA ALA A 16 4.03 1.92 -34.87
C ALA A 16 4.08 2.89 -33.68
N ILE A 17 3.75 4.17 -33.89
CA ILE A 17 3.66 5.16 -32.81
C ILE A 17 2.56 4.79 -31.81
N ILE A 18 1.38 4.41 -32.29
CA ILE A 18 0.26 4.00 -31.43
C ILE A 18 0.64 2.77 -30.60
N ILE A 19 1.28 1.77 -31.22
CA ILE A 19 1.75 0.57 -30.50
C ILE A 19 2.81 0.94 -29.45
N ALA A 20 3.79 1.77 -29.80
CA ALA A 20 4.82 2.20 -28.86
C ALA A 20 4.23 2.97 -27.67
N LEU A 21 3.29 3.89 -27.94
CA LEU A 21 2.55 4.62 -26.90
C LEU A 21 1.75 3.67 -26.01
N GLY A 22 1.05 2.70 -26.61
CA GLY A 22 0.29 1.69 -25.86
C GLY A 22 1.17 0.85 -24.95
N ILE A 23 2.31 0.35 -25.45
CA ILE A 23 3.29 -0.41 -24.64
C ILE A 23 3.84 0.46 -23.53
N SER A 24 4.28 1.68 -23.82
CA SER A 24 4.81 2.59 -22.80
C SER A 24 3.78 2.93 -21.73
N GLY A 25 2.52 3.17 -22.12
CA GLY A 25 1.42 3.45 -21.20
C GLY A 25 1.13 2.26 -20.30
N LEU A 26 1.11 1.04 -20.85
CA LEU A 26 0.92 -0.18 -20.07
C LEU A 26 2.09 -0.44 -19.12
N SER A 27 3.34 -0.25 -19.58
CA SER A 27 4.52 -0.40 -18.73
C SER A 27 4.52 0.61 -17.59
N LEU A 28 4.21 1.88 -17.85
CA LEU A 28 4.09 2.89 -16.81
C LEU A 28 2.95 2.55 -15.85
N TYR A 29 1.78 2.14 -16.36
CA TYR A 29 0.66 1.70 -15.53
C TYR A 29 1.05 0.57 -14.57
N ILE A 30 1.71 -0.48 -15.09
CA ILE A 30 2.17 -1.60 -14.26
C ILE A 30 3.18 -1.11 -13.22
N ILE A 31 4.17 -0.31 -13.63
CA ILE A 31 5.19 0.20 -12.72
C ILE A 31 4.54 1.01 -11.60
N PHE A 32 3.67 1.97 -11.92
CA PHE A 32 3.13 2.89 -10.90
C PHE A 32 2.03 2.31 -10.01
N ILE A 33 1.34 1.24 -10.44
CA ILE A 33 0.16 0.73 -9.72
C ILE A 33 0.40 -0.62 -9.05
N THR A 34 1.49 -1.32 -9.39
CA THR A 34 1.83 -2.56 -8.68
C THR A 34 2.62 -2.26 -7.40
N ASP A 35 2.19 -2.85 -6.29
CA ASP A 35 2.93 -2.84 -5.03
C ASP A 35 4.18 -3.69 -5.18
N ILE A 36 5.27 -3.14 -5.74
CA ILE A 36 6.52 -3.85 -6.05
C ILE A 36 7.68 -3.46 -5.16
N ILE A 37 7.54 -2.35 -4.43
CA ILE A 37 8.58 -1.85 -3.55
C ILE A 37 8.26 -2.33 -2.14
N ARG A 38 9.12 -3.18 -1.59
CA ARG A 38 9.10 -3.47 -0.17
C ARG A 38 9.39 -2.19 0.59
N ALA A 39 8.47 -1.82 1.47
CA ALA A 39 8.63 -0.69 2.39
C ALA A 39 9.15 -1.15 3.75
N ARG A 40 8.68 -2.31 4.24
CA ARG A 40 8.96 -2.82 5.59
C ARG A 40 8.96 -4.34 5.64
N ILE A 41 9.71 -4.87 6.60
CA ILE A 41 9.59 -6.26 7.06
C ILE A 41 8.77 -6.26 8.35
N ILE A 42 7.82 -7.19 8.46
CA ILE A 42 7.03 -7.38 9.67
C ILE A 42 7.69 -8.51 10.46
N ASP A 43 8.26 -8.17 11.61
CA ASP A 43 8.88 -9.12 12.52
C ASP A 43 7.82 -9.70 13.46
N SER A 44 7.22 -10.82 13.04
CA SER A 44 6.16 -11.50 13.79
C SER A 44 6.60 -11.91 15.20
N ASN A 45 7.86 -12.32 15.39
CA ASN A 45 8.39 -12.71 16.70
C ASN A 45 8.46 -11.51 17.67
N ASN A 46 8.88 -10.35 17.17
CA ASN A 46 8.91 -9.13 17.97
C ASN A 46 7.50 -8.63 18.30
N LEU A 47 6.55 -8.78 17.37
CA LEU A 47 5.15 -8.46 17.62
C LEU A 47 4.53 -9.37 18.70
N GLU A 48 4.75 -10.68 18.62
CA GLU A 48 4.27 -11.65 19.62
C GLU A 48 4.77 -11.30 21.02
N LYS A 49 6.08 -11.07 21.18
CA LYS A 49 6.66 -10.64 22.47
C LYS A 49 6.05 -9.34 22.98
N ALA A 50 5.82 -8.37 22.10
CA ALA A 50 5.20 -7.09 22.48
C ALA A 50 3.74 -7.28 22.92
N PHE A 51 3.00 -8.18 22.29
CA PHE A 51 1.63 -8.51 22.69
C PHE A 51 1.58 -9.26 24.02
N GLU A 52 2.53 -10.17 24.29
CA GLU A 52 2.64 -10.84 25.59
C GLU A 52 2.82 -9.84 26.74
N ILE A 53 3.72 -8.86 26.57
CA ILE A 53 3.94 -7.78 27.56
C ILE A 53 2.66 -6.93 27.76
N GLN A 54 1.90 -6.69 26.69
CA GLN A 54 0.64 -5.94 26.76
C GLN A 54 -0.51 -6.75 27.36
N ARG A 55 -0.46 -8.09 27.28
CA ARG A 55 -1.49 -8.99 27.83
C ARG A 55 -1.57 -8.88 29.35
N GLU A 56 -0.44 -8.68 30.02
CA GLU A 56 -0.43 -8.40 31.46
C GLU A 56 -1.17 -7.10 31.80
N LYS A 57 -1.12 -6.09 30.94
CA LYS A 57 -1.83 -4.80 31.14
C LYS A 57 -3.33 -4.92 30.89
N GLN A 58 -3.77 -5.79 29.99
CA GLN A 58 -5.20 -6.08 29.79
C GLN A 58 -5.89 -6.64 31.02
N LEU A 59 -5.16 -7.38 31.87
CA LEU A 59 -5.72 -7.92 33.11
C LEU A 59 -6.15 -6.80 34.09
N TYR A 60 -5.58 -5.60 33.96
CA TYR A 60 -5.85 -4.47 34.84
C TYR A 60 -6.76 -3.39 34.23
N ASP A 61 -6.95 -3.39 32.91
CA ASP A 61 -7.85 -2.46 32.21
C ASP A 61 -8.69 -3.20 31.15
N PRO A 62 -9.99 -3.44 31.41
CA PRO A 62 -10.86 -4.18 30.49
C PRO A 62 -11.15 -3.44 29.18
N ASN A 63 -10.86 -2.14 29.07
CA ASN A 63 -11.02 -1.37 27.83
C ASN A 63 -9.73 -1.28 27.00
N PHE A 64 -8.63 -1.85 27.49
CA PHE A 64 -7.35 -1.79 26.80
C PHE A 64 -7.36 -2.65 25.53
N VAL A 65 -7.16 -2.00 24.38
CA VAL A 65 -6.99 -2.67 23.09
C VAL A 65 -5.48 -2.81 22.82
N PRO A 66 -4.92 -4.04 22.87
CA PRO A 66 -3.51 -4.26 22.62
C PRO A 66 -3.20 -3.90 21.17
N LYS A 67 -2.19 -3.05 21.01
CA LYS A 67 -1.68 -2.67 19.70
C LYS A 67 -0.21 -2.30 19.78
N VAL A 68 0.51 -2.62 18.73
CA VAL A 68 1.88 -2.13 18.53
C VAL A 68 1.84 -1.14 17.38
N VAL A 69 2.36 0.06 17.61
CA VAL A 69 2.46 1.12 16.59
C VAL A 69 3.90 1.20 16.12
N ILE A 70 4.13 0.98 14.83
CA ILE A 70 5.46 0.98 14.23
C ILE A 70 5.53 2.15 13.27
N GLN A 71 6.39 3.13 13.58
CA GLN A 71 6.50 4.40 12.84
C GLN A 71 7.79 4.51 12.01
N ARG A 72 8.87 3.81 12.42
CA ARG A 72 10.18 3.89 11.75
C ARG A 72 10.66 2.49 11.41
N GLY A 73 11.12 2.32 10.17
CA GLY A 73 11.86 1.15 9.72
C GLY A 73 13.12 1.60 9.00
N ARG A 74 14.09 0.70 8.88
CA ARG A 74 15.42 1.02 8.36
C ARG A 74 15.37 1.25 6.86
N GLU A 75 16.29 2.07 6.33
CA GLU A 75 16.41 2.24 4.87
C GLU A 75 16.76 0.93 4.17
N SER A 76 17.51 0.05 4.84
CA SER A 76 17.84 -1.30 4.35
C SER A 76 16.63 -2.22 4.13
N GLU A 77 15.48 -1.89 4.71
CA GLU A 77 14.24 -2.64 4.48
C GLU A 77 13.57 -2.24 3.16
N LYS A 78 13.93 -1.07 2.61
CA LYS A 78 13.30 -0.53 1.40
C LYS A 78 13.97 -1.08 0.13
N GLY A 79 13.18 -1.41 -0.89
CA GLY A 79 13.71 -1.80 -2.19
C GLY A 79 12.77 -2.68 -2.98
N PHE A 80 13.14 -3.00 -4.21
CA PHE A 80 12.42 -4.00 -5.00
C PHE A 80 12.54 -5.37 -4.33
N ASP A 81 11.41 -6.05 -4.16
CA ASP A 81 11.37 -7.41 -3.62
C ASP A 81 10.34 -8.24 -4.39
N LEU A 82 10.78 -9.37 -4.97
CA LEU A 82 9.90 -10.26 -5.71
C LEU A 82 8.78 -10.83 -4.83
N LYS A 83 9.01 -10.93 -3.52
CA LYS A 83 7.99 -11.34 -2.55
C LYS A 83 6.76 -10.43 -2.62
N CYS A 84 6.91 -9.16 -2.99
CA CYS A 84 5.78 -8.25 -3.16
C CYS A 84 4.80 -8.67 -4.26
N LEU A 85 5.26 -9.46 -5.22
CA LEU A 85 4.46 -10.01 -6.31
C LEU A 85 4.01 -11.45 -6.04
N THR A 86 4.84 -12.25 -5.38
CA THR A 86 4.64 -13.71 -5.28
C THR A 86 3.99 -14.18 -3.99
N TRP A 87 4.11 -13.42 -2.90
CA TRP A 87 3.55 -13.80 -1.60
C TRP A 87 2.04 -13.58 -1.53
N SER A 88 1.41 -14.37 -0.67
CA SER A 88 -0.03 -14.34 -0.42
C SER A 88 -0.44 -13.02 0.23
N THR A 89 -1.70 -12.63 0.06
CA THR A 89 -2.29 -11.46 0.71
C THR A 89 -3.73 -11.74 1.09
N ASN A 90 -4.17 -11.18 2.21
CA ASN A 90 -5.55 -11.25 2.66
C ASN A 90 -5.99 -9.87 3.13
N LYS A 91 -6.63 -9.12 2.24
CA LYS A 91 -7.19 -7.80 2.54
C LYS A 91 -8.51 -7.98 3.27
N VAL A 92 -8.60 -7.41 4.47
CA VAL A 92 -9.79 -7.47 5.31
C VAL A 92 -10.73 -6.32 4.98
N VAL A 93 -10.27 -5.08 5.11
CA VAL A 93 -11.08 -3.88 4.87
C VAL A 93 -10.20 -2.69 4.54
N SER A 94 -10.77 -1.65 3.94
CA SER A 94 -10.13 -0.34 3.79
C SER A 94 -11.15 0.75 4.03
N GLY A 95 -10.71 1.91 4.51
CA GLY A 95 -11.61 3.03 4.74
C GLY A 95 -10.89 4.23 5.33
N TRP A 96 -11.66 5.15 5.91
CA TRP A 96 -11.13 6.36 6.53
C TRP A 96 -11.19 6.25 8.05
N THR A 97 -10.15 6.70 8.73
CA THR A 97 -10.15 6.79 10.19
C THR A 97 -11.25 7.77 10.64
N ARG A 98 -11.73 7.58 11.88
CA ARG A 98 -12.82 8.39 12.45
C ARG A 98 -12.33 9.68 13.11
N ASP A 99 -11.08 10.06 12.90
CA ASP A 99 -10.58 11.32 13.41
C ASP A 99 -11.20 12.48 12.64
N LYS A 100 -11.81 13.43 13.36
CA LYS A 100 -12.46 14.60 12.77
C LYS A 100 -11.46 15.66 12.31
N ARG A 101 -10.23 15.63 12.82
CA ARG A 101 -9.18 16.62 12.51
C ARG A 101 -8.26 16.15 11.39
N ASP A 102 -7.98 14.85 11.32
CA ASP A 102 -7.11 14.27 10.29
C ASP A 102 -7.58 12.86 9.92
N SER A 103 -8.59 12.78 9.04
CA SER A 103 -9.10 11.48 8.60
C SER A 103 -8.15 10.87 7.58
N ASP A 104 -7.22 10.04 8.05
CA ASP A 104 -6.34 9.26 7.21
C ASP A 104 -7.04 8.07 6.59
N PHE A 105 -6.52 7.60 5.45
CA PHE A 105 -6.99 6.37 4.83
C PHE A 105 -6.26 5.18 5.46
N PHE A 106 -6.97 4.10 5.76
CA PHE A 106 -6.37 2.89 6.31
C PHE A 106 -6.73 1.66 5.47
N ILE A 107 -5.84 0.68 5.52
CA ILE A 107 -6.05 -0.64 4.93
C ILE A 107 -5.67 -1.71 5.96
N ASP A 108 -6.61 -2.60 6.24
CA ASP A 108 -6.41 -3.73 7.14
C ASP A 108 -6.14 -5.00 6.33
N TYR A 109 -5.11 -5.70 6.76
CA TYR A 109 -4.72 -7.01 6.26
C TYR A 109 -4.62 -8.01 7.41
N TYR A 110 -4.85 -9.28 7.08
CA TYR A 110 -4.64 -10.38 8.00
C TYR A 110 -3.37 -11.13 7.64
N VAL A 111 -2.57 -11.46 8.65
CA VAL A 111 -1.38 -12.30 8.55
C VAL A 111 -1.60 -13.55 9.42
N PRO A 112 -1.56 -14.77 8.84
CA PRO A 112 -1.66 -16.00 9.61
C PRO A 112 -0.52 -16.15 10.64
N PRO A 113 -0.70 -17.01 11.66
CA PRO A 113 0.28 -17.13 12.73
C PRO A 113 1.54 -17.80 12.19
N LYS A 114 2.71 -17.43 12.73
CA LYS A 114 4.03 -17.99 12.36
C LYS A 114 4.37 -17.84 10.87
N LYS A 115 3.77 -16.87 10.17
CA LYS A 115 4.15 -16.50 8.81
C LYS A 115 5.01 -15.24 8.83
N ASP A 116 6.04 -15.24 8.01
CA ASP A 116 6.77 -14.02 7.70
C ASP A 116 5.89 -13.11 6.84
N ALA A 117 5.94 -11.81 7.13
CA ALA A 117 5.19 -10.83 6.36
C ALA A 117 6.03 -9.60 6.03
N ILE A 118 5.67 -8.95 4.94
CA ILE A 118 6.28 -7.71 4.47
C ILE A 118 5.19 -6.74 4.06
N ILE A 119 5.50 -5.45 4.12
CA ILE A 119 4.66 -4.40 3.58
C ILE A 119 5.26 -3.96 2.26
N CYS A 120 4.46 -4.04 1.22
CA CYS A 120 4.80 -3.59 -0.13
C CYS A 120 3.96 -2.36 -0.46
N VAL A 121 4.54 -1.43 -1.21
CA VAL A 121 3.91 -0.19 -1.60
C VAL A 121 4.12 0.06 -3.09
N SER A 122 3.23 0.86 -3.67
CA SER A 122 3.40 1.38 -5.03
C SER A 122 4.65 2.26 -5.12
N PRO A 123 5.24 2.45 -6.32
CA PRO A 123 6.30 3.43 -6.50
C PRO A 123 5.90 4.88 -6.22
N ALA A 124 4.62 5.22 -6.40
CA ALA A 124 4.11 6.54 -6.07
C ALA A 124 4.19 6.77 -4.56
N LEU A 125 3.65 5.85 -3.76
CA LEU A 125 3.73 5.92 -2.30
C LEU A 125 5.18 5.80 -1.81
N ALA A 126 5.99 4.92 -2.39
CA ALA A 126 7.41 4.81 -2.02
C ALA A 126 8.15 6.14 -2.20
N THR A 127 7.88 6.85 -3.31
CA THR A 127 8.49 8.15 -3.61
C THR A 127 7.99 9.21 -2.63
N ALA A 128 6.70 9.22 -2.30
CA ALA A 128 6.16 10.11 -1.28
C ALA A 128 6.82 9.86 0.09
N LEU A 129 7.04 8.60 0.46
CA LEU A 129 7.68 8.20 1.71
C LEU A 129 9.19 8.47 1.77
N THR A 130 9.86 8.66 0.63
CA THR A 130 11.27 9.07 0.58
C THR A 130 11.43 10.58 0.46
N ALA A 131 10.53 11.26 -0.24
CA ALA A 131 10.55 12.71 -0.42
C ALA A 131 10.09 13.48 0.83
N ALA A 132 9.07 12.98 1.53
CA ALA A 132 8.55 13.60 2.75
C ALA A 132 9.18 12.93 3.98
N THR A 133 10.39 13.35 4.35
CA THR A 133 11.09 12.84 5.55
C THR A 133 10.34 13.10 6.86
N SER A 134 9.37 14.02 6.86
CA SER A 134 8.61 14.45 8.04
C SER A 134 7.38 13.60 8.38
N LYS A 135 6.76 12.91 7.41
CA LYS A 135 5.59 12.04 7.68
C LYS A 135 6.03 10.57 7.75
N PRO A 136 6.03 9.94 8.95
CA PRO A 136 6.42 8.54 9.07
C PRO A 136 5.40 7.62 8.40
N PHE A 137 5.88 6.57 7.72
CA PHE A 137 5.03 5.46 7.31
C PHE A 137 4.65 4.66 8.56
N VAL A 138 3.41 4.80 9.01
CA VAL A 138 2.91 4.15 10.22
C VAL A 138 2.08 2.93 9.85
N TYR A 139 2.37 1.82 10.51
CA TYR A 139 1.44 0.70 10.57
C TYR A 139 1.19 0.31 12.02
N GLU A 140 -0.02 -0.17 12.27
CA GLU A 140 -0.43 -0.71 13.57
C GLU A 140 -0.63 -2.22 13.44
N ALA A 141 -0.19 -2.97 14.44
CA ALA A 141 -0.42 -4.39 14.54
C ALA A 141 -1.34 -4.67 15.74
N TYR A 142 -2.36 -5.48 15.51
CA TYR A 142 -3.33 -5.89 16.51
C TYR A 142 -3.31 -7.42 16.62
N PRO A 143 -3.25 -7.99 17.84
CA PRO A 143 -3.35 -9.43 18.00
C PRO A 143 -4.78 -9.88 17.65
N THR A 144 -4.89 -11.08 17.12
CA THR A 144 -6.16 -11.77 16.88
C THR A 144 -6.04 -13.22 17.35
N ASP A 145 -7.16 -13.91 17.54
CA ASP A 145 -7.15 -15.29 18.04
C ASP A 145 -6.38 -16.28 17.16
N TYR A 146 -6.18 -15.93 15.88
CA TYR A 146 -5.58 -16.82 14.88
C TYR A 146 -4.38 -16.20 14.15
N GLY A 147 -3.87 -15.05 14.56
CA GLY A 147 -2.77 -14.38 13.86
C GLY A 147 -2.69 -12.90 14.19
N VAL A 148 -2.29 -12.08 13.22
CA VAL A 148 -2.12 -10.63 13.42
C VAL A 148 -2.91 -9.86 12.37
N ARG A 149 -3.66 -8.84 12.81
CA ARG A 149 -4.23 -7.83 11.92
C ARG A 149 -3.25 -6.67 11.79
N ILE A 150 -2.81 -6.40 10.57
CA ILE A 150 -1.92 -5.29 10.23
C ILE A 150 -2.76 -4.18 9.58
N ARG A 151 -2.76 -3.00 10.18
CA ARG A 151 -3.38 -1.79 9.66
C ARG A 151 -2.30 -0.86 9.12
N ILE A 152 -2.32 -0.62 7.82
CA ILE A 152 -1.48 0.40 7.18
C ILE A 152 -2.26 1.72 7.22
N ILE A 153 -1.63 2.80 7.69
CA ILE A 153 -2.21 4.15 7.70
C ILE A 153 -1.51 4.99 6.64
N ILE A 154 -2.30 5.51 5.70
CA ILE A 154 -1.87 6.36 4.58
C ILE A 154 -2.36 7.78 4.86
N GLY A 155 -1.40 8.68 5.08
CA GLY A 155 -1.64 10.10 5.36
C GLY A 155 -2.17 10.88 4.15
N ALA A 156 -3.43 10.65 3.79
CA ALA A 156 -4.05 11.12 2.55
C ALA A 156 -5.35 11.93 2.77
N SER A 157 -5.50 12.58 3.93
CA SER A 157 -6.67 13.41 4.27
C SER A 157 -6.96 14.50 3.24
N GLU A 158 -5.93 15.13 2.68
CA GLU A 158 -6.04 16.14 1.61
C GLU A 158 -6.71 15.60 0.33
N VAL A 159 -6.46 14.34 -0.01
CA VAL A 159 -7.05 13.68 -1.19
C VAL A 159 -8.57 13.58 -1.04
N ARG A 160 -9.06 13.36 0.18
CA ARG A 160 -10.48 13.26 0.50
C ARG A 160 -11.21 14.57 0.21
N GLU A 161 -10.64 15.70 0.64
CA GLU A 161 -11.21 17.02 0.38
C GLU A 161 -11.21 17.34 -1.12
N MET A 162 -10.11 17.02 -1.80
CA MET A 162 -10.01 17.23 -3.25
C MET A 162 -11.04 16.39 -4.01
N CYS A 163 -11.23 15.13 -3.63
CA CYS A 163 -12.25 14.24 -4.17
C CYS A 163 -13.66 14.83 -4.05
N GLN A 164 -14.00 15.32 -2.86
CA GLN A 164 -15.31 15.93 -2.61
C GLN A 164 -15.53 17.17 -3.48
N ARG A 165 -14.52 18.05 -3.60
CA ARG A 165 -14.62 19.27 -4.41
C ARG A 165 -14.78 18.99 -5.90
N LEU A 166 -14.09 17.97 -6.42
CA LEU A 166 -14.07 17.67 -7.86
C LEU A 166 -15.23 16.79 -8.31
N THR A 167 -15.65 15.83 -7.47
CA THR A 167 -16.59 14.78 -7.87
C THR A 167 -17.89 14.79 -7.09
N GLY A 168 -17.96 15.56 -5.99
CA GLY A 168 -19.07 15.48 -5.03
C GLY A 168 -19.02 14.25 -4.12
N ASP A 169 -18.12 13.29 -4.37
CA ASP A 169 -17.95 12.08 -3.58
C ASP A 169 -16.62 12.11 -2.80
N ILE A 170 -16.71 12.00 -1.48
CA ILE A 170 -15.54 11.90 -0.57
C ILE A 170 -14.74 10.61 -0.77
N ASN A 171 -15.33 9.58 -1.38
CA ASN A 171 -14.74 8.26 -1.53
C ASN A 171 -14.12 8.01 -2.92
N CYS A 172 -14.04 9.05 -3.77
CA CYS A 172 -13.65 8.92 -5.17
C CYS A 172 -12.26 8.28 -5.37
N ALA A 173 -11.35 8.42 -4.41
CA ALA A 173 -9.99 7.90 -4.45
C ALA A 173 -9.81 6.57 -3.69
N ASN A 174 -10.84 6.04 -3.00
CA ASN A 174 -10.71 4.86 -2.15
C ASN A 174 -10.14 3.66 -2.91
N PHE A 175 -10.56 3.47 -4.16
CA PHE A 175 -10.04 2.39 -5.00
C PHE A 175 -8.53 2.50 -5.17
N PHE A 176 -8.04 3.67 -5.60
CA PHE A 176 -6.61 3.93 -5.84
C PHE A 176 -5.81 3.84 -4.55
N LEU A 177 -6.24 4.52 -3.49
CA LEU A 177 -5.58 4.49 -2.19
C LEU A 177 -5.45 3.05 -1.65
N SER A 178 -6.44 2.20 -1.92
CA SER A 178 -6.40 0.80 -1.51
C SER A 178 -5.45 -0.11 -2.30
N LYS A 179 -4.79 0.45 -3.33
CA LYS A 179 -3.75 -0.19 -4.15
C LYS A 179 -2.36 0.37 -3.91
N GLU A 180 -2.23 1.36 -3.02
CA GLU A 180 -0.95 2.02 -2.75
C GLU A 180 -0.07 1.23 -1.77
N ALA A 181 -0.67 0.33 -0.99
CA ALA A 181 0.05 -0.50 -0.04
C ALA A 181 -0.65 -1.84 0.17
N THR A 182 0.13 -2.91 0.25
CA THR A 182 -0.34 -4.27 0.50
C THR A 182 0.55 -4.99 1.50
N VAL A 183 -0.05 -5.67 2.47
CA VAL A 183 0.66 -6.65 3.29
C VAL A 183 0.69 -7.99 2.58
N ARG A 184 1.89 -8.55 2.47
CA ARG A 184 2.19 -9.83 1.84
C ARG A 184 2.77 -10.77 2.88
N TYR A 185 2.40 -12.03 2.85
CA TYR A 185 2.91 -13.04 3.77
C TYR A 185 3.25 -14.35 3.06
N GLU A 186 4.15 -15.11 3.67
CA GLU A 186 4.60 -16.39 3.13
C GLU A 186 3.41 -17.36 2.91
N PRO A 187 3.29 -17.95 1.71
CA PRO A 187 2.18 -18.84 1.36
C PRO A 187 2.07 -20.06 2.29
#